data_AF-A0A497KLA1-F1
#
_entry.id   AF-A0A497KLA1-F1
#
_cell.length_a   1.000
_cell.length_b   1.000
_cell.length_c   1.000
_cell.angle_alpha   90.00
_cell.angle_beta   90.00
_cell.angle_gamma   90.00
#
_symmetry.space_group_name_H-M   'P 1'
#
loop_
_entity.id
_entity.type
_entity.pdbx_description
1 polymer ?
#
loop_
_entity_poly.entity_id
_entity_poly.type
_entity_poly.pdbx_seq_one_letter_code
_entity_poly.pdbx_strand_id
1 'polypeptide(L)'
;MISDFNLIISCARRLENEACSEIWFLLGEIGDEDPKVKTTEISGLIVAKTSLDPFQAVQKLREMLRRSPAEFRYTLKVVPIETVVPTRL
;
A
#
# COMPACT_ATOMS: atom_id res chain seq x y z
N MET A 1 10.82 9.93 -3.76
CA MET A 1 9.88 8.83 -4.08
C MET A 1 10.54 7.52 -3.64
N ILE A 2 9.80 6.57 -3.05
CA ILE A 2 10.35 5.24 -2.76
C ILE A 2 10.62 4.58 -4.12
N SER A 3 11.85 4.11 -4.37
CA SER A 3 12.24 3.49 -5.65
C SER A 3 12.27 1.97 -5.60
N ASP A 4 12.14 1.37 -4.41
CA ASP A 4 12.22 -0.08 -4.15
C ASP A 4 10.93 -0.65 -3.54
N PHE A 5 9.77 -0.03 -3.81
CA PHE A 5 8.46 -0.44 -3.29
C PHE A 5 8.05 -1.83 -3.78
N ASN A 6 7.23 -2.53 -2.98
CA ASN A 6 6.66 -3.83 -3.32
C ASN A 6 5.13 -3.85 -3.28
N LEU A 7 4.49 -2.69 -3.06
CA LEU A 7 3.03 -2.51 -3.18
C LEU A 7 2.70 -1.20 -3.93
N ILE A 8 1.73 -1.29 -4.84
CA ILE A 8 1.06 -0.13 -5.44
C ILE A 8 -0.37 -0.08 -4.91
N ILE A 9 -0.81 1.10 -4.46
CA ILE A 9 -2.12 1.30 -3.88
C ILE A 9 -2.84 2.45 -4.58
N SER A 10 -4.06 2.21 -5.04
CA SER A 10 -4.94 3.26 -5.57
C SER A 10 -5.88 3.80 -4.50
N CYS A 11 -6.12 5.10 -4.52
CA CYS A 11 -7.04 5.82 -3.64
C CYS A 11 -7.80 6.91 -4.43
N ALA A 12 -8.78 7.55 -3.81
CA ALA A 12 -9.41 8.72 -4.41
C ALA A 12 -8.44 9.90 -4.48
N ARG A 13 -8.59 10.73 -5.52
CA ARG A 13 -7.76 11.93 -5.70
C ARG A 13 -7.89 12.87 -4.50
N ARG A 14 -6.77 13.46 -4.08
CA ARG A 14 -6.65 14.37 -2.92
C ARG A 14 -6.82 13.69 -1.55
N LEU A 15 -6.94 12.36 -1.52
CA LEU A 15 -6.95 11.56 -0.28
C LEU A 15 -5.67 10.71 -0.14
N GLU A 16 -4.62 11.04 -0.88
CA GLU A 16 -3.38 10.26 -0.90
C GLU A 16 -2.67 10.25 0.46
N ASN A 17 -2.78 11.32 1.25
CA ASN A 17 -2.18 11.38 2.59
C ASN A 17 -2.95 10.51 3.60
N GLU A 18 -4.27 10.56 3.56
CA GLU A 18 -5.16 9.74 4.36
C GLU A 18 -4.97 8.26 4.02
N ALA A 19 -4.86 7.93 2.73
CA ALA A 19 -4.52 6.59 2.28
C ALA A 19 -3.11 6.16 2.72
N CYS A 20 -2.13 7.07 2.79
CA CYS A 20 -0.81 6.74 3.34
C CYS A 20 -0.89 6.36 4.82
N SER A 21 -1.61 7.14 5.64
CA SER A 21 -1.81 6.84 7.06
C SER A 21 -2.57 5.53 7.27
N GLU A 22 -3.62 5.30 6.48
CA GLU A 22 -4.38 4.04 6.51
C GLU A 22 -3.48 2.85 6.17
N ILE A 23 -2.77 2.87 5.05
CA ILE A 23 -1.90 1.75 4.66
C ILE A 23 -0.76 1.53 5.65
N TRP A 24 -0.20 2.60 6.22
CA TRP A 24 0.83 2.48 7.26
C TRP A 24 0.29 1.72 8.48
N PHE A 25 -0.90 2.10 8.96
CA PHE A 25 -1.57 1.43 10.07
C PHE A 25 -1.92 -0.03 9.73
N LEU A 26 -2.57 -0.26 8.59
CA LEU A 26 -3.00 -1.59 8.16
C LEU A 26 -1.83 -2.57 7.98
N LEU A 27 -0.69 -2.10 7.46
CA LEU A 27 0.52 -2.92 7.35
C LEU A 27 1.08 -3.29 8.73
N GLY A 28 1.04 -2.37 9.69
CA GLY A 28 1.33 -2.63 11.10
C GLY A 28 0.48 -3.75 11.69
N GLU A 29 -0.83 -3.69 11.50
CA GLU A 29 -1.79 -4.68 12.01
C GLU A 29 -1.57 -6.09 11.44
N ILE A 30 -0.98 -6.22 10.24
CA ILE A 30 -0.69 -7.52 9.62
C ILE A 30 0.75 -8.01 9.84
N GLY A 31 1.51 -7.30 10.67
CA GLY A 31 2.82 -7.70 11.18
C GLY A 31 4.02 -7.07 10.50
N ASP A 32 3.88 -5.89 9.89
CA ASP A 32 5.02 -5.09 9.43
C ASP A 32 5.38 -4.00 10.45
N GLU A 33 6.55 -4.08 11.08
CA GLU A 33 6.93 -3.18 12.17
C GLU A 33 7.36 -1.78 11.70
N ASP A 34 7.81 -1.64 10.45
CA ASP A 34 8.26 -0.36 9.87
C ASP A 34 7.91 -0.22 8.38
N PRO A 35 6.61 -0.22 8.02
CA PRO A 35 6.18 -0.01 6.64
C PRO A 35 6.52 1.42 6.20
N LYS A 36 7.07 1.58 4.99
CA LYS A 36 7.30 2.90 4.39
C LYS A 36 6.25 3.17 3.34
N VAL A 37 5.42 4.19 3.58
CA VAL A 37 4.33 4.57 2.66
C VAL A 37 4.55 6.00 2.19
N LYS A 38 4.43 6.25 0.88
CA LYS A 38 4.61 7.58 0.28
C LYS A 38 3.64 7.82 -0.88
N THR A 39 3.28 9.09 -1.04
CA THR A 39 2.59 9.57 -2.23
C THR A 39 3.49 9.48 -3.47
N THR A 40 2.85 9.41 -4.64
CA THR A 40 3.53 9.52 -5.94
C THR A 40 3.18 10.86 -6.59
N GLU A 41 3.78 11.15 -7.74
CA GLU A 41 3.40 12.30 -8.57
C GLU A 41 2.08 12.07 -9.34
N ILE A 42 1.54 10.84 -9.30
CA ILE A 42 0.29 10.46 -9.95
C ILE A 42 -0.85 10.59 -8.94
N SER A 43 -1.83 11.46 -9.24
CA SER A 43 -3.00 11.61 -8.37
C SER A 43 -3.83 10.33 -8.28
N GLY A 44 -4.25 9.99 -7.07
CA GLY A 44 -4.95 8.76 -6.72
C GLY A 44 -4.04 7.54 -6.60
N LEU A 45 -2.71 7.72 -6.54
CA LEU A 45 -1.74 6.63 -6.48
C LEU A 45 -0.69 6.86 -5.39
N ILE A 46 -0.52 5.87 -4.53
CA ILE A 46 0.53 5.81 -3.50
C ILE A 46 1.31 4.50 -3.65
N VAL A 47 2.50 4.45 -3.04
CA VAL A 47 3.35 3.26 -3.00
C VAL A 47 3.72 2.94 -1.56
N ALA A 48 3.91 1.65 -1.29
CA ALA A 48 4.42 1.18 -0.01
C ALA A 48 5.56 0.17 -0.19
N LYS A 49 6.53 0.27 0.70
CA LYS A 49 7.55 -0.76 0.94
C LYS A 49 7.21 -1.43 2.26
N THR A 50 6.96 -2.73 2.20
CA THR A 50 6.77 -3.61 3.36
C THR A 50 7.89 -4.63 3.47
N SER A 51 8.22 -5.05 4.69
CA SER A 51 9.13 -6.16 4.96
C SER A 51 8.52 -7.54 4.64
N LEU A 52 7.19 -7.61 4.50
CA LEU A 52 6.45 -8.82 4.18
C LEU A 52 6.62 -9.23 2.70
N ASP A 53 6.41 -10.52 2.42
CA ASP A 53 6.17 -10.96 1.04
C ASP A 53 4.94 -10.22 0.48
N PRO A 54 5.04 -9.59 -0.71
CA PRO A 54 3.98 -8.70 -1.19
C PRO A 54 2.68 -9.44 -1.49
N PHE A 55 2.73 -10.71 -1.89
CA PHE A 55 1.52 -11.50 -2.12
C PHE A 55 0.85 -11.88 -0.80
N GLN A 56 1.63 -12.28 0.20
CA GLN A 56 1.13 -12.53 1.55
C GLN A 56 0.56 -11.26 2.19
N ALA A 57 1.20 -10.11 2.01
CA ALA A 57 0.69 -8.83 2.50
C ALA A 57 -0.71 -8.56 1.93
N VAL A 58 -0.91 -8.72 0.61
CA VAL A 58 -2.21 -8.55 -0.05
C VAL A 58 -3.24 -9.57 0.46
N GLN A 59 -2.85 -10.82 0.71
CA GLN A 59 -3.74 -11.84 1.27
C GLN A 59 -4.19 -11.48 2.70
N LYS A 60 -3.26 -11.12 3.58
CA LYS A 60 -3.56 -10.70 4.96
C LYS A 60 -4.43 -9.45 5.00
N LEU A 61 -4.15 -8.43 4.19
CA LEU A 61 -5.01 -7.24 4.06
C LEU A 61 -6.42 -7.61 3.60
N ARG A 62 -6.55 -8.57 2.67
CA ARG A 62 -7.86 -9.05 2.20
C ARG A 62 -8.62 -9.81 3.28
N GLU A 63 -7.93 -10.57 4.12
CA GLU A 63 -8.55 -11.23 5.29
C GLU A 63 -9.01 -10.21 6.32
N MET A 64 -8.19 -9.20 6.60
CA MET A 64 -8.54 -8.09 7.49
C MET A 64 -9.74 -7.30 6.96
N LEU A 65 -9.78 -6.98 5.66
CA LEU A 65 -10.90 -6.29 5.01
C LEU A 65 -12.23 -7.02 5.21
N ARG A 66 -12.23 -8.36 5.18
CA ARG A 66 -13.45 -9.17 5.43
C ARG A 66 -13.90 -9.14 6.88
N ARG A 67 -12.98 -8.99 7.83
CA ARG A 67 -13.26 -8.94 9.26
C ARG A 67 -13.68 -7.54 9.71
N SER A 68 -12.98 -6.52 9.24
CA SER A 68 -13.10 -5.14 9.70
C SER A 68 -13.09 -4.16 8.51
N PRO A 69 -14.15 -4.13 7.67
CA PRO A 69 -14.18 -3.29 6.48
C PRO A 69 -14.12 -1.78 6.79
N ALA A 70 -14.53 -1.37 7.99
CA ALA A 70 -14.51 0.03 8.41
C ALA A 70 -13.09 0.63 8.57
N GLU A 71 -12.07 -0.22 8.64
CA GLU A 71 -10.64 0.16 8.66
C GLU A 71 -10.12 0.54 7.26
N PHE A 72 -10.86 0.19 6.19
CA PHE A 72 -10.50 0.47 4.80
C PHE A 72 -11.44 1.53 4.22
N ARG A 73 -11.07 2.80 4.38
CA ARG A 73 -11.86 3.96 3.96
C ARG A 73 -11.34 4.61 2.68
N TYR A 74 -10.02 4.64 2.51
CA TYR A 74 -9.37 5.40 1.44
C TYR A 74 -8.75 4.50 0.36
N THR A 75 -8.39 3.27 0.73
CA THR A 75 -7.81 2.28 -0.17
C THR A 75 -8.85 1.68 -1.11
N LEU A 76 -8.62 1.76 -2.42
CA LEU A 76 -9.48 1.17 -3.46
C LEU A 76 -8.94 -0.17 -3.97
N LYS A 77 -7.61 -0.30 -4.09
CA LYS A 77 -6.95 -1.52 -4.59
C LYS A 77 -5.51 -1.57 -4.10
N VAL A 78 -5.06 -2.74 -3.67
CA VAL A 78 -3.65 -3.03 -3.35
C VAL A 78 -3.14 -4.06 -4.35
N VAL A 79 -2.02 -3.75 -5.01
CA VAL A 79 -1.38 -4.60 -6.03
C VAL A 79 0.02 -4.98 -5.57
N PRO A 80 0.36 -6.28 -5.53
CA PRO A 80 1.71 -6.72 -5.19
C PRO A 80 2.67 -6.46 -6.35
N ILE A 81 3.89 -6.04 -6.03
CA ILE A 81 4.97 -5.81 -7.00
C ILE A 81 6.16 -6.67 -6.60
N GLU A 82 6.56 -7.59 -7.47
CA GLU A 82 7.71 -8.47 -7.24
C GLU A 82 9.03 -7.72 -7.35
N THR A 83 9.16 -6.87 -8.37
CA THR A 83 10.39 -6.13 -8.63
C THR A 83 10.12 -4.81 -9.33
N VAL A 84 10.90 -3.79 -8.97
CA VAL A 84 10.93 -2.49 -9.64
C VAL A 84 12.25 -2.40 -10.38
N VAL A 85 12.19 -2.28 -11.71
CA VAL A 85 13.39 -2.21 -12.56
C VAL A 85 13.46 -0.88 -13.29
N PRO A 86 14.66 -0.31 -13.49
CA PRO A 86 14.83 0.85 -14.35
C PRO A 86 14.36 0.54 -15.76
N THR A 87 13.58 1.43 -16.35
CA THR A 87 13.23 1.39 -17.77
C THR A 87 13.75 2.63 -18.48
N ARG A 88 14.01 2.52 -19.78
CA ARG A 88 14.26 3.66 -20.66
C ARG A 88 12.96 3.97 -21.39
N LEU A 89 12.47 5.20 -21.23
CA LEU A 89 11.32 5.73 -21.97
C LEU A 89 11.73 6.13 -23.39
#